data_AF-A0A2E5U476-F1
#
_entry.id   AF-A0A2E5U476-F1
#
_cell.length_a   1.000
_cell.length_b   1.000
_cell.length_c   1.000
_cell.angle_alpha   90.00
_cell.angle_beta   90.00
_cell.angle_gamma   90.00
#
_symmetry.space_group_name_H-M   'P 1'
#
loop_
_entity.id
_entity.type
_entity.pdbx_description
1 polymer ?
#
loop_
_entity_poly.entity_id
_entity_poly.type
_entity_poly.pdbx_seq_one_letter_code
_entity_poly.pdbx_strand_id
1 'polypeptide(L)'
;MLHSIRVLIITTIVSTFAFSLSSNDIAFTAYNGDGNDDFAFVTFVDIPSGTTIWFTDNEWTGDTFNNLNEGEIAWTSPSEGVAAGTVVVVSSCSNNNVTVSVGSVVSDGNMNLGASNEQLWALLDEPVACIDDDDDNVCDNPMDSPTFLACFASDFDTNDNVATGTGLVLGTDIMDLTGSDDDLDGYQYVGSRTATNWSDFLPLLVDYSNWESESSDGTLLLPFDETSFTSDSDDGPNTCDDTTACNNGAIGDCEYLNVGWGNLQWPYSTTVDAESDSETIYGRVYVDGVTGSGTSTDNGVVAELGYGTDGSTADDTWTWVSASADGTVDGNNDQVSAKLNIADAGTYNYTYRYRYNSSCWYYGHATDEWGNTFLGTVTVNALATYAVTFNVDMNYRTVSDTGVDLFGPSGFSTAIDMIDDNADGVYSV
;
A
#
# COMPACT_ATOMS: atom_id res chain seq x y z
N MET A 1 -54.10 -8.53 -10.18
CA MET A 1 -52.98 -7.94 -9.42
C MET A 1 -52.01 -9.07 -9.09
N LEU A 2 -50.98 -9.24 -9.92
CA LEU A 2 -49.76 -9.98 -9.56
C LEU A 2 -48.62 -9.17 -10.16
N HIS A 3 -47.90 -8.45 -9.30
CA HIS A 3 -46.68 -7.75 -9.70
C HIS A 3 -45.52 -8.73 -9.51
N SER A 4 -44.86 -9.05 -10.61
CA SER A 4 -43.68 -9.91 -10.66
C SER A 4 -42.47 -9.14 -10.13
N ILE A 5 -41.92 -9.59 -9.00
CA ILE A 5 -40.66 -9.06 -8.45
C ILE A 5 -39.53 -9.74 -9.21
N ARG A 6 -38.73 -8.95 -9.94
CA ARG A 6 -37.47 -9.40 -10.54
C ARG A 6 -36.35 -9.08 -9.56
N VAL A 7 -35.80 -10.10 -8.92
CA VAL A 7 -34.57 -10.00 -8.13
C VAL A 7 -33.40 -10.02 -9.09
N LEU A 8 -32.64 -8.93 -9.13
CA LEU A 8 -31.37 -8.83 -9.84
C LEU A 8 -30.25 -9.15 -8.83
N ILE A 9 -29.63 -10.31 -8.97
CA ILE A 9 -28.42 -10.67 -8.22
C ILE A 9 -27.25 -10.06 -8.98
N ILE A 10 -26.62 -9.04 -8.40
CA ILE A 10 -25.39 -8.45 -8.92
C ILE A 10 -24.24 -9.20 -8.24
N THR A 11 -23.56 -10.05 -8.98
CA THR A 11 -22.33 -10.71 -8.55
C THR A 11 -21.19 -9.71 -8.69
N THR A 12 -20.70 -9.17 -7.58
CA THR A 12 -19.52 -8.30 -7.54
C THR A 12 -18.30 -9.17 -7.84
N ILE A 13 -17.67 -8.95 -8.99
CA ILE A 13 -16.35 -9.53 -9.30
C ILE A 13 -15.33 -8.59 -8.66
N VAL A 14 -14.77 -9.00 -7.52
CA VAL A 14 -13.60 -8.36 -6.93
C VAL A 14 -12.41 -8.77 -7.78
N SER A 15 -11.90 -7.85 -8.60
CA SER A 15 -10.63 -8.07 -9.31
C SER A 15 -9.51 -7.64 -8.37
N THR A 16 -8.95 -8.60 -7.63
CA THR A 16 -7.67 -8.43 -6.96
C THR A 16 -6.60 -8.31 -8.05
N PHE A 17 -5.89 -7.18 -8.13
CA PHE A 17 -4.61 -7.16 -8.82
C PHE A 17 -3.62 -7.90 -7.94
N ALA A 18 -3.43 -9.19 -8.19
CA ALA A 18 -2.26 -9.89 -7.73
C ALA A 18 -1.07 -9.38 -8.54
N PHE A 19 0.00 -8.94 -7.88
CA PHE A 19 1.31 -9.02 -8.51
C PHE A 19 1.55 -10.50 -8.76
N SER A 20 1.52 -10.91 -10.03
CA SER A 20 1.88 -12.27 -10.40
C SER A 20 3.38 -12.40 -10.15
N LEU A 21 3.76 -13.38 -9.34
CA LEU A 21 5.16 -13.78 -9.22
C LEU A 21 5.69 -14.21 -10.60
N SER A 22 7.00 -14.15 -10.75
CA SER A 22 7.74 -14.51 -11.94
C SER A 22 8.99 -15.31 -11.57
N SER A 23 9.71 -15.78 -12.58
CA SER A 23 10.95 -16.52 -12.34
C SER A 23 11.96 -15.67 -11.56
N ASN A 24 12.73 -16.30 -10.67
CA ASN A 24 13.63 -15.66 -9.69
C ASN A 24 12.98 -14.89 -8.54
N ASP A 25 11.65 -14.85 -8.42
CA ASP A 25 11.00 -14.24 -7.24
C ASP A 25 11.04 -15.16 -6.00
N ILE A 26 11.30 -16.45 -6.21
CA ILE A 26 11.59 -17.43 -5.16
C ILE A 26 12.75 -18.33 -5.58
N ALA A 27 13.32 -19.04 -4.62
CA ALA A 27 14.37 -20.03 -4.85
C ALA A 27 14.35 -21.10 -3.76
N PHE A 28 14.67 -22.35 -4.09
CA PHE A 28 14.79 -23.40 -3.08
C PHE A 28 16.04 -23.20 -2.20
N THR A 29 15.95 -23.58 -0.92
CA THR A 29 17.05 -23.43 0.06
C THR A 29 17.33 -24.72 0.83
N ALA A 30 16.45 -25.72 0.71
CA ALA A 30 16.67 -27.05 1.23
C ALA A 30 15.79 -28.08 0.53
N TYR A 31 16.23 -29.33 0.56
CA TYR A 31 15.59 -30.50 -0.04
C TYR A 31 15.96 -31.75 0.78
N ASN A 32 15.00 -32.62 1.06
CA ASN A 32 15.17 -33.92 1.70
C ASN A 32 14.29 -34.95 0.98
N GLY A 33 14.91 -35.98 0.41
CA GLY A 33 14.24 -37.09 -0.27
C GLY A 33 14.08 -38.36 0.59
N ASP A 34 14.33 -38.27 1.89
CA ASP A 34 14.20 -39.40 2.81
C ASP A 34 13.17 -39.15 3.92
N GLY A 35 12.74 -40.25 4.54
CA GLY A 35 11.83 -40.21 5.67
C GLY A 35 10.41 -39.85 5.26
N ASN A 36 9.99 -38.60 5.51
CA ASN A 36 8.67 -38.10 5.13
C ASN A 36 8.76 -36.94 4.12
N ASP A 37 9.94 -36.69 3.57
CA ASP A 37 10.27 -35.67 2.58
C ASP A 37 9.98 -34.23 3.04
N ASP A 38 10.89 -33.32 2.70
CA ASP A 38 10.81 -31.93 3.12
C ASP A 38 11.49 -31.04 2.09
N PHE A 39 11.04 -29.81 1.97
CA PHE A 39 11.76 -28.78 1.22
C PHE A 39 11.61 -27.41 1.88
N ALA A 40 12.49 -26.49 1.50
CA ALA A 40 12.38 -25.10 1.90
C ALA A 40 12.61 -24.19 0.70
N PHE A 41 11.94 -23.04 0.69
CA PHE A 41 12.16 -21.99 -0.29
C PHE A 41 12.25 -20.62 0.37
N VAL A 42 13.04 -19.73 -0.23
CA VAL A 42 13.10 -18.32 0.12
C VAL A 42 12.36 -17.52 -0.94
N THR A 43 11.74 -16.42 -0.55
CA THR A 43 11.24 -15.41 -1.50
C THR A 43 12.14 -14.19 -1.54
N PHE A 44 12.31 -13.60 -2.71
CA PHE A 44 13.12 -12.40 -2.95
C PHE A 44 12.28 -11.14 -3.21
N VAL A 45 10.95 -11.29 -3.13
CA VAL A 45 9.97 -10.21 -3.24
C VAL A 45 8.92 -10.40 -2.15
N ASP A 46 8.12 -9.37 -1.89
CA ASP A 46 6.96 -9.53 -1.02
C ASP A 46 5.89 -10.35 -1.75
N ILE A 47 5.47 -11.47 -1.17
CA ILE A 47 4.36 -12.29 -1.67
C ILE A 47 3.06 -11.73 -1.09
N PRO A 48 2.10 -11.27 -1.93
CA PRO A 48 0.82 -10.77 -1.46
C PRO A 48 0.03 -11.82 -0.68
N SER A 49 -0.91 -11.37 0.16
CA SER A 49 -1.79 -12.26 0.92
C SER A 49 -2.67 -13.12 0.02
N GLY A 50 -2.82 -14.41 0.35
CA GLY A 50 -3.68 -15.33 -0.40
C GLY A 50 -3.12 -15.80 -1.76
N THR A 51 -1.85 -15.48 -2.06
CA THR A 51 -1.15 -16.04 -3.23
C THR A 51 -0.99 -17.54 -3.07
N THR A 52 -1.30 -18.31 -4.10
CA THR A 52 -1.08 -19.76 -4.14
C THR A 52 0.13 -20.09 -5.02
N ILE A 53 1.03 -20.92 -4.52
CA ILE A 53 2.14 -21.52 -5.27
C ILE A 53 1.96 -23.03 -5.21
N TRP A 54 1.97 -23.66 -6.37
CA TRP A 54 1.95 -25.11 -6.50
C TRP A 54 3.37 -25.65 -6.51
N PHE A 55 3.57 -26.76 -5.80
CA PHE A 55 4.78 -27.56 -5.81
C PHE A 55 4.46 -28.97 -6.27
N THR A 56 5.29 -29.53 -7.13
CA THR A 56 5.07 -30.85 -7.72
C THR A 56 6.38 -31.51 -8.13
N ASP A 57 6.47 -32.82 -7.96
CA ASP A 57 7.54 -33.69 -8.47
C ASP A 57 7.21 -34.31 -9.84
N ASN A 58 5.92 -34.29 -10.26
CA ASN A 58 5.49 -34.80 -11.57
C ASN A 58 6.39 -34.36 -12.76
N GLU A 59 6.59 -35.27 -13.73
CA GLU A 59 7.54 -35.04 -14.80
C GLU A 59 7.01 -34.10 -15.91
N TRP A 60 7.75 -33.02 -16.16
CA TRP A 60 7.43 -32.04 -17.18
C TRP A 60 7.84 -32.50 -18.60
N THR A 61 6.93 -32.40 -19.57
CA THR A 61 7.17 -32.84 -20.96
C THR A 61 7.71 -31.74 -21.88
N GLY A 62 7.64 -30.48 -21.44
CA GLY A 62 7.92 -29.29 -22.25
C GLY A 62 6.70 -28.40 -22.50
N ASP A 63 5.49 -28.93 -22.31
CA ASP A 63 4.21 -28.23 -22.51
C ASP A 63 3.11 -28.64 -21.51
N THR A 64 3.29 -29.72 -20.76
CA THR A 64 2.36 -30.22 -19.74
C THR A 64 3.08 -31.20 -18.79
N PHE A 65 2.39 -31.71 -17.76
CA PHE A 65 2.92 -32.84 -16.98
C PHE A 65 2.53 -34.17 -17.63
N ASN A 66 3.47 -35.12 -17.65
CA ASN A 66 3.27 -36.43 -18.30
C ASN A 66 2.08 -37.18 -17.69
N ASN A 67 1.94 -37.11 -16.37
CA ASN A 67 0.82 -37.62 -15.60
C ASN A 67 0.78 -36.88 -14.24
N LEU A 68 -0.22 -37.16 -13.39
CA LEU A 68 -0.34 -36.63 -12.03
C LEU A 68 -0.34 -37.79 -11.01
N ASN A 69 0.63 -38.71 -11.12
CA ASN A 69 0.70 -39.90 -10.28
C ASN A 69 1.62 -39.72 -9.06
N GLU A 70 2.38 -38.62 -9.04
CA GLU A 70 3.25 -38.21 -7.95
C GLU A 70 2.54 -37.18 -7.06
N GLY A 71 3.27 -36.34 -6.34
CA GLY A 71 2.71 -35.44 -5.35
C GLY A 71 2.45 -34.01 -5.82
N GLU A 72 1.43 -33.43 -5.20
CA GLU A 72 1.03 -32.05 -5.45
C GLU A 72 0.79 -31.34 -4.11
N ILE A 73 1.39 -30.17 -3.96
CA ILE A 73 1.21 -29.30 -2.78
C ILE A 73 0.85 -27.90 -3.24
N ALA A 74 -0.36 -27.45 -2.87
CA ALA A 74 -0.75 -26.05 -2.98
C ALA A 74 -0.44 -25.33 -1.67
N TRP A 75 0.57 -24.46 -1.67
CA TRP A 75 0.86 -23.56 -0.57
C TRP A 75 0.13 -22.23 -0.78
N THR A 76 -0.43 -21.66 0.29
CA THR A 76 -1.09 -20.35 0.27
C THR A 76 -0.48 -19.43 1.32
N SER A 77 -0.09 -18.21 0.90
CA SER A 77 0.42 -17.17 1.80
C SER A 77 -0.65 -16.70 2.79
N PRO A 78 -0.27 -16.31 4.03
CA PRO A 78 -1.21 -15.89 5.05
C PRO A 78 -1.83 -14.51 4.76
N SER A 79 -2.77 -14.08 5.59
CA SER A 79 -3.54 -12.84 5.40
C SER A 79 -2.70 -11.55 5.35
N GLU A 80 -1.53 -11.60 5.96
CA GLU A 80 -0.56 -10.52 6.07
C GLU A 80 0.47 -10.53 4.92
N GLY A 81 0.43 -11.53 4.04
CA GLY A 81 1.47 -11.75 3.02
C GLY A 81 2.74 -12.40 3.59
N VAL A 82 3.79 -12.47 2.77
CA VAL A 82 5.13 -12.94 3.18
C VAL A 82 6.16 -11.93 2.69
N ALA A 83 7.01 -11.45 3.60
CA ALA A 83 8.05 -10.47 3.25
C ALA A 83 9.19 -11.11 2.45
N ALA A 84 9.82 -10.32 1.58
CA ALA A 84 11.08 -10.67 0.94
C ALA A 84 12.13 -11.13 1.97
N GLY A 85 12.92 -12.13 1.61
CA GLY A 85 13.90 -12.79 2.47
C GLY A 85 13.36 -13.88 3.39
N THR A 86 12.05 -14.03 3.50
CA THR A 86 11.46 -15.07 4.36
C THR A 86 11.71 -16.47 3.79
N VAL A 87 12.17 -17.39 4.64
CA VAL A 87 12.29 -18.81 4.32
C VAL A 87 11.06 -19.54 4.83
N VAL A 88 10.43 -20.29 3.94
CA VAL A 88 9.26 -21.13 4.22
C VAL A 88 9.69 -22.59 4.13
N VAL A 89 9.44 -23.35 5.20
CA VAL A 89 9.74 -24.78 5.28
C VAL A 89 8.44 -25.54 5.17
N VAL A 90 8.39 -26.47 4.21
CA VAL A 90 7.29 -27.44 4.04
C VAL A 90 7.84 -28.79 4.45
N SER A 91 7.18 -29.41 5.42
CA SER A 91 7.63 -30.64 6.04
C SER A 91 6.61 -31.74 5.93
N SER A 92 7.10 -32.99 5.98
CA SER A 92 6.25 -34.17 5.98
C SER A 92 5.43 -34.33 4.68
N CYS A 93 6.05 -34.00 3.55
CA CYS A 93 5.44 -33.94 2.22
C CYS A 93 4.89 -35.29 1.72
N SER A 94 5.52 -36.42 2.08
CA SER A 94 5.10 -37.79 1.70
C SER A 94 4.11 -38.42 2.71
N ASN A 95 3.43 -37.60 3.51
CA ASN A 95 2.41 -38.08 4.45
C ASN A 95 1.12 -37.23 4.48
N ASN A 96 0.05 -37.79 5.05
CA ASN A 96 -1.26 -37.13 5.16
C ASN A 96 -1.31 -35.93 6.14
N ASN A 97 -0.17 -35.49 6.68
CA ASN A 97 -0.06 -34.42 7.67
C ASN A 97 1.11 -33.48 7.33
N VAL A 98 1.15 -33.03 6.07
CA VAL A 98 2.04 -31.97 5.60
C VAL A 98 1.87 -30.73 6.49
N THR A 99 2.98 -30.13 6.91
CA THR A 99 3.00 -28.90 7.71
C THR A 99 3.83 -27.82 7.04
N VAL A 100 3.55 -26.55 7.32
CA VAL A 100 4.33 -25.43 6.81
C VAL A 100 4.64 -24.42 7.92
N SER A 101 5.83 -23.81 7.89
CA SER A 101 6.27 -22.82 8.87
C SER A 101 5.50 -21.49 8.77
N VAL A 102 5.12 -21.09 7.55
CA VAL A 102 4.37 -19.85 7.23
C VAL A 102 3.27 -20.16 6.23
N GLY A 103 2.06 -19.64 6.45
CA GLY A 103 0.92 -19.85 5.55
C GLY A 103 0.17 -21.15 5.81
N SER A 104 -0.42 -21.72 4.76
CA SER A 104 -1.17 -22.98 4.83
C SER A 104 -0.92 -23.84 3.59
N VAL A 105 -1.08 -25.16 3.73
CA VAL A 105 -0.93 -26.11 2.61
C VAL A 105 -2.18 -26.94 2.42
N VAL A 106 -2.46 -27.29 1.16
CA VAL A 106 -3.35 -28.36 0.75
C VAL A 106 -2.51 -29.34 -0.06
N SER A 107 -2.51 -30.61 0.32
CA SER A 107 -1.71 -31.64 -0.33
C SER A 107 -2.46 -32.97 -0.32
N ASP A 108 -2.15 -33.82 -1.28
CA ASP A 108 -2.55 -35.22 -1.32
C ASP A 108 -1.65 -36.14 -0.48
N GLY A 109 -0.52 -35.62 0.01
CA GLY A 109 0.47 -36.32 0.83
C GLY A 109 1.30 -37.35 0.07
N ASN A 110 1.38 -37.24 -1.26
CA ASN A 110 2.07 -38.22 -2.11
C ASN A 110 3.39 -37.73 -2.69
N MET A 111 3.83 -36.51 -2.36
CA MET A 111 5.13 -36.00 -2.81
C MET A 111 6.21 -36.96 -2.33
N ASN A 112 6.98 -37.51 -3.27
CA ASN A 112 7.90 -38.62 -3.05
C ASN A 112 9.25 -38.26 -3.66
N LEU A 113 9.94 -37.38 -2.97
CA LEU A 113 11.20 -36.81 -3.41
C LEU A 113 12.32 -37.86 -3.38
N GLY A 114 13.00 -38.09 -4.49
CA GLY A 114 14.11 -39.04 -4.58
C GLY A 114 15.52 -38.45 -4.67
N ALA A 115 16.51 -39.21 -4.19
CA ALA A 115 17.92 -38.86 -4.31
C ALA A 115 18.41 -38.70 -5.77
N SER A 116 17.75 -39.34 -6.74
CA SER A 116 18.18 -39.45 -8.13
C SER A 116 17.07 -39.07 -9.10
N ASN A 117 17.40 -38.36 -10.18
CA ASN A 117 16.48 -37.95 -11.25
C ASN A 117 15.20 -37.25 -10.76
N GLU A 118 15.27 -36.55 -9.62
CA GLU A 118 14.11 -35.88 -9.04
C GLU A 118 14.07 -34.40 -9.39
N GLN A 119 12.87 -33.88 -9.68
CA GLN A 119 12.65 -32.48 -10.03
C GLN A 119 11.48 -31.92 -9.24
N LEU A 120 11.75 -31.01 -8.31
CA LEU A 120 10.71 -30.28 -7.60
C LEU A 120 10.44 -28.94 -8.28
N TRP A 121 9.26 -28.81 -8.87
CA TRP A 121 8.80 -27.59 -9.54
C TRP A 121 8.05 -26.68 -8.60
N ALA A 122 8.19 -25.37 -8.80
CA ALA A 122 7.31 -24.35 -8.22
C ALA A 122 6.66 -23.52 -9.33
N LEU A 123 5.34 -23.39 -9.33
CA LEU A 123 4.57 -22.70 -10.37
C LEU A 123 3.29 -22.06 -9.82
N LEU A 124 2.74 -21.07 -10.53
CA LEU A 124 1.49 -20.39 -10.14
C LEU A 124 0.23 -21.08 -10.63
N ASP A 125 0.36 -21.96 -11.62
CA ASP A 125 -0.74 -22.70 -12.23
C ASP A 125 -0.87 -24.08 -11.58
N GLU A 126 -2.11 -24.55 -11.37
CA GLU A 126 -2.36 -25.90 -10.89
C GLU A 126 -1.81 -26.93 -11.89
N PRO A 127 -1.03 -27.95 -11.46
CA PRO A 127 -0.53 -29.00 -12.34
C PRO A 127 -1.66 -29.69 -13.11
N VAL A 128 -1.43 -29.92 -14.41
CA VAL A 128 -2.37 -30.61 -15.30
C VAL A 128 -1.62 -31.69 -16.06
N ALA A 129 -2.16 -32.92 -16.04
CA ALA A 129 -1.67 -33.99 -16.89
C ALA A 129 -2.12 -33.82 -18.34
N CYS A 130 -1.29 -34.29 -19.25
CA CYS A 130 -1.66 -34.43 -20.64
C CYS A 130 -2.87 -35.37 -20.83
N ILE A 131 -3.78 -34.95 -21.72
CA ILE A 131 -4.79 -35.80 -22.34
C ILE A 131 -4.36 -36.02 -23.78
N ASP A 132 -4.21 -37.28 -24.18
CA ASP A 132 -4.02 -37.72 -25.57
C ASP A 132 -5.18 -38.68 -25.88
N ASP A 133 -6.29 -38.15 -26.38
CA ASP A 133 -7.51 -38.93 -26.62
C ASP A 133 -7.43 -39.74 -27.94
N ASP A 134 -6.48 -39.44 -28.82
CA ASP A 134 -6.35 -40.06 -30.15
C ASP A 134 -5.09 -40.92 -30.38
N ASP A 135 -4.30 -41.14 -29.33
CA ASP A 135 -3.06 -41.94 -29.28
C ASP A 135 -2.01 -41.48 -30.31
N ASP A 136 -1.99 -40.19 -30.68
CA ASP A 136 -1.04 -39.64 -31.65
C ASP A 136 0.26 -39.13 -31.02
N ASN A 137 0.36 -39.22 -29.69
CA ASN A 137 1.48 -38.78 -28.87
C ASN A 137 1.68 -37.24 -28.90
N VAL A 138 0.59 -36.51 -29.10
CA VAL A 138 0.49 -35.05 -28.98
C VAL A 138 -0.51 -34.71 -27.87
N CYS A 139 -0.20 -33.67 -27.10
CA CYS A 139 -1.11 -33.25 -26.04
C CYS A 139 -2.31 -32.45 -26.56
N ASP A 140 -3.53 -32.88 -26.23
CA ASP A 140 -4.77 -32.19 -26.56
C ASP A 140 -5.07 -31.01 -25.62
N ASN A 141 -4.49 -31.00 -24.41
CA ASN A 141 -4.69 -29.99 -23.37
C ASN A 141 -3.37 -29.40 -22.81
N PRO A 142 -2.45 -28.90 -23.65
CA PRO A 142 -1.21 -28.31 -23.13
C PRO A 142 -1.52 -27.16 -22.17
N MET A 143 -0.67 -26.99 -21.15
CA MET A 143 -0.77 -25.85 -20.24
C MET A 143 -0.48 -24.57 -21.03
N ASP A 144 -1.46 -23.67 -21.15
CA ASP A 144 -1.34 -22.45 -21.95
C ASP A 144 -0.53 -21.38 -21.21
N SER A 145 0.78 -21.35 -21.47
CA SER A 145 1.73 -20.39 -20.90
C SER A 145 1.80 -20.40 -19.36
N PRO A 146 2.09 -21.55 -18.73
CA PRO A 146 2.20 -21.65 -17.28
C PRO A 146 3.33 -20.77 -16.75
N THR A 147 3.15 -20.22 -15.55
CA THR A 147 4.17 -19.39 -14.89
C THR A 147 4.96 -20.22 -13.88
N PHE A 148 6.13 -20.72 -14.30
CA PHE A 148 7.10 -21.35 -13.41
C PHE A 148 7.92 -20.29 -12.66
N LEU A 149 8.23 -20.59 -11.41
CA LEU A 149 8.95 -19.68 -10.51
C LEU A 149 10.38 -20.16 -10.23
N ALA A 150 10.53 -21.46 -9.94
CA ALA A 150 11.82 -22.10 -9.64
C ALA A 150 11.72 -23.61 -9.85
N CYS A 151 12.88 -24.26 -9.97
CA CYS A 151 12.99 -25.72 -9.95
C CYS A 151 14.23 -26.14 -9.16
N PHE A 152 14.10 -27.21 -8.38
CA PHE A 152 15.22 -27.89 -7.75
C PHE A 152 15.34 -29.27 -8.37
N ALA A 153 16.51 -29.61 -8.91
CA ALA A 153 16.81 -30.95 -9.39
C ALA A 153 17.88 -31.58 -8.51
N SER A 154 17.62 -32.77 -7.94
CA SER A 154 18.66 -33.56 -7.28
C SER A 154 19.68 -34.07 -8.32
N ASP A 155 19.17 -34.42 -9.51
CA ASP A 155 19.88 -34.78 -10.73
C ASP A 155 18.93 -34.64 -11.93
N PHE A 156 19.47 -34.36 -13.12
CA PHE A 156 18.67 -34.38 -14.34
C PHE A 156 18.78 -35.71 -15.06
N ASP A 157 17.62 -36.17 -15.55
CA ASP A 157 17.62 -37.27 -16.49
C ASP A 157 18.51 -36.98 -17.71
N THR A 158 19.02 -38.03 -18.33
CA THR A 158 19.91 -37.93 -19.50
C THR A 158 19.25 -37.31 -20.76
N ASN A 159 18.00 -36.82 -20.66
CA ASN A 159 17.23 -36.28 -21.78
C ASN A 159 17.30 -34.74 -21.89
N ASP A 160 17.95 -34.03 -20.94
CA ASP A 160 18.34 -32.60 -21.03
C ASP A 160 17.20 -31.60 -21.33
N ASN A 161 15.92 -32.00 -21.30
CA ASN A 161 14.79 -31.21 -21.83
C ASN A 161 13.95 -30.48 -20.76
N VAL A 162 14.55 -30.25 -19.60
CA VAL A 162 13.88 -29.84 -18.36
C VAL A 162 13.24 -28.45 -18.41
N ALA A 163 13.85 -27.51 -19.14
CA ALA A 163 13.42 -26.11 -19.12
C ALA A 163 12.45 -25.73 -20.25
N THR A 164 12.18 -26.62 -21.22
CA THR A 164 11.40 -26.27 -22.41
C THR A 164 10.00 -25.80 -22.01
N GLY A 165 9.55 -24.66 -22.54
CA GLY A 165 8.22 -24.10 -22.24
C GLY A 165 8.03 -23.50 -20.85
N THR A 166 8.99 -23.65 -19.94
CA THR A 166 8.89 -23.13 -18.55
C THR A 166 9.29 -21.65 -18.42
N GLY A 167 10.16 -21.17 -19.31
CA GLY A 167 10.78 -19.84 -19.19
C GLY A 167 11.93 -19.77 -18.18
N LEU A 168 12.24 -20.86 -17.46
CA LEU A 168 13.35 -20.93 -16.51
C LEU A 168 14.69 -21.13 -17.21
N VAL A 169 15.77 -20.64 -16.58
CA VAL A 169 17.16 -20.77 -17.06
C VAL A 169 17.96 -21.67 -16.13
N LEU A 170 18.59 -22.70 -16.70
CA LEU A 170 19.48 -23.61 -15.97
C LEU A 170 20.67 -22.86 -15.34
N GLY A 171 20.95 -23.14 -14.07
CA GLY A 171 22.00 -22.46 -13.31
C GLY A 171 21.64 -21.03 -12.93
N THR A 172 20.35 -20.67 -12.96
CA THR A 172 19.82 -19.42 -12.42
C THR A 172 18.51 -19.67 -11.69
N ASP A 173 17.46 -20.06 -12.41
CA ASP A 173 16.14 -20.37 -11.83
C ASP A 173 15.98 -21.87 -11.52
N ILE A 174 16.75 -22.71 -12.23
CA ILE A 174 16.85 -24.15 -11.98
C ILE A 174 18.15 -24.43 -11.24
N MET A 175 18.03 -24.88 -10.00
CA MET A 175 19.16 -25.32 -9.18
C MET A 175 19.55 -26.72 -9.60
N ASP A 176 20.74 -26.80 -10.16
CA ASP A 176 21.45 -28.03 -10.47
C ASP A 176 22.71 -28.04 -9.62
N LEU A 177 22.66 -28.81 -8.54
CA LEU A 177 23.73 -28.92 -7.57
C LEU A 177 24.72 -30.03 -7.98
N THR A 178 25.17 -30.03 -9.24
CA THR A 178 26.18 -30.95 -9.82
C THR A 178 27.60 -30.77 -9.23
N GLY A 179 27.72 -31.02 -7.94
CA GLY A 179 28.96 -31.11 -7.20
C GLY A 179 29.46 -32.55 -7.07
N SER A 180 29.83 -33.18 -8.18
CA SER A 180 30.53 -34.49 -8.26
C SER A 180 29.81 -35.76 -7.75
N ASP A 181 28.65 -35.65 -7.10
CA ASP A 181 27.75 -36.76 -6.76
C ASP A 181 26.32 -36.28 -7.07
N ASP A 182 25.66 -36.96 -7.99
CA ASP A 182 24.36 -36.65 -8.59
C ASP A 182 23.19 -37.35 -7.86
N ASP A 183 23.46 -38.20 -6.88
CA ASP A 183 22.45 -39.05 -6.25
C ASP A 183 22.41 -38.87 -4.72
N LEU A 184 22.21 -37.64 -4.23
CA LEU A 184 22.26 -37.33 -2.80
C LEU A 184 20.85 -37.21 -2.18
N ASP A 185 20.70 -37.74 -0.98
CA ASP A 185 19.44 -37.84 -0.24
C ASP A 185 18.95 -36.48 0.30
N GLY A 186 19.84 -35.50 0.45
CA GLY A 186 19.46 -34.17 0.93
C GLY A 186 20.45 -33.06 0.67
N TYR A 187 19.93 -31.83 0.65
CA TYR A 187 20.65 -30.59 0.42
C TYR A 187 20.14 -29.47 1.33
N GLN A 188 21.04 -28.69 1.92
CA GLN A 188 20.71 -27.46 2.66
C GLN A 188 21.69 -26.32 2.33
N TYR A 189 21.15 -25.14 2.04
CA TYR A 189 21.95 -23.95 1.81
C TYR A 189 22.58 -23.44 3.12
N VAL A 190 23.92 -23.39 3.13
CA VAL A 190 24.76 -22.92 4.24
C VAL A 190 25.61 -21.68 3.88
N GLY A 191 25.42 -21.14 2.68
CA GLY A 191 26.10 -19.95 2.19
C GLY A 191 25.66 -18.65 2.86
N SER A 192 26.15 -17.52 2.34
CA SER A 192 25.77 -16.20 2.85
C SER A 192 24.28 -15.95 2.63
N ARG A 193 23.58 -15.58 3.71
CA ARG A 193 22.19 -15.07 3.67
C ARG A 193 22.13 -13.55 3.68
N THR A 194 23.27 -12.89 3.45
CA THR A 194 23.36 -11.43 3.29
C THR A 194 24.04 -11.10 1.97
N ALA A 195 23.45 -10.19 1.19
CA ALA A 195 23.97 -9.71 -0.09
C ALA A 195 23.60 -8.25 -0.34
N THR A 196 24.08 -7.60 -1.40
CA THR A 196 23.69 -6.21 -1.68
C THR A 196 22.30 -6.14 -2.29
N ASN A 197 22.00 -6.94 -3.32
CA ASN A 197 20.69 -6.97 -3.96
C ASN A 197 20.07 -8.36 -3.89
N TRP A 198 18.75 -8.44 -3.97
CA TRP A 198 18.04 -9.72 -4.06
C TRP A 198 18.55 -10.61 -5.19
N SER A 199 18.83 -10.02 -6.37
CA SER A 199 19.42 -10.73 -7.51
C SER A 199 20.82 -11.28 -7.25
N ASP A 200 21.53 -10.79 -6.24
CA ASP A 200 22.89 -11.23 -5.91
C ASP A 200 22.90 -12.60 -5.20
N PHE A 201 21.75 -13.10 -4.73
CA PHE A 201 21.63 -14.44 -4.14
C PHE A 201 21.57 -15.56 -5.16
N LEU A 202 21.03 -15.32 -6.35
CA LEU A 202 20.92 -16.33 -7.41
C LEU A 202 22.28 -17.01 -7.71
N PRO A 203 23.39 -16.29 -7.97
CA PRO A 203 24.68 -16.93 -8.19
C PRO A 203 25.25 -17.65 -6.96
N LEU A 204 24.79 -17.33 -5.74
CA LEU A 204 25.21 -18.02 -4.52
C LEU A 204 24.45 -19.34 -4.33
N LEU A 205 23.15 -19.35 -4.63
CA LEU A 205 22.28 -20.51 -4.50
C LEU A 205 22.59 -21.59 -5.53
N VAL A 206 23.07 -21.24 -6.72
CA VAL A 206 23.49 -22.21 -7.74
C VAL A 206 24.95 -22.67 -7.58
N ASP A 207 25.69 -22.11 -6.61
CA ASP A 207 27.06 -22.54 -6.31
C ASP A 207 27.02 -23.65 -5.25
N TYR A 208 27.29 -24.89 -5.69
CA TYR A 208 27.35 -26.08 -4.84
C TYR A 208 28.21 -25.91 -3.58
N SER A 209 29.25 -25.09 -3.62
CA SER A 209 30.12 -24.88 -2.45
C SER A 209 29.43 -24.17 -1.27
N ASN A 210 28.24 -23.60 -1.51
CA ASN A 210 27.37 -23.01 -0.50
C ASN A 210 26.32 -23.97 0.06
N TRP A 211 26.38 -25.26 -0.28
CA TRP A 211 25.43 -26.27 0.18
C TRP A 211 26.12 -27.34 1.03
N GLU A 212 25.44 -27.74 2.10
CA GLU A 212 25.69 -28.98 2.82
C GLU A 212 24.81 -30.06 2.19
N SER A 213 25.41 -31.21 1.87
CA SER A 213 24.73 -32.34 1.26
C SER A 213 24.87 -33.60 2.12
N GLU A 214 23.90 -34.49 2.01
CA GLU A 214 23.82 -35.72 2.77
C GLU A 214 23.45 -36.88 1.84
N SER A 215 24.10 -38.04 2.01
CA SER A 215 24.08 -39.16 1.05
C SER A 215 23.66 -40.49 1.68
N SER A 216 23.05 -40.48 2.87
CA SER A 216 22.68 -41.71 3.58
C SER A 216 21.27 -41.74 4.16
N ASP A 217 20.82 -40.62 4.70
CA ASP A 217 19.52 -40.38 5.30
C ASP A 217 19.31 -38.87 5.30
N GLY A 218 18.62 -38.35 4.28
CA GLY A 218 18.38 -36.92 4.10
C GLY A 218 17.74 -36.23 5.33
N THR A 219 17.10 -37.00 6.22
CA THR A 219 16.54 -36.50 7.47
C THR A 219 17.59 -35.97 8.46
N LEU A 220 18.88 -36.27 8.25
CA LEU A 220 19.98 -35.75 9.05
C LEU A 220 20.20 -34.24 8.88
N LEU A 221 19.65 -33.64 7.81
CA LEU A 221 19.65 -32.18 7.60
C LEU A 221 18.49 -31.48 8.33
N LEU A 222 17.55 -32.22 8.91
CA LEU A 222 16.39 -31.65 9.59
C LEU A 222 16.69 -31.26 11.06
N PRO A 223 16.04 -30.20 11.59
CA PRO A 223 15.16 -29.28 10.88
C PRO A 223 15.96 -28.32 9.98
N PHE A 224 15.35 -27.90 8.88
CA PHE A 224 15.99 -26.96 7.96
C PHE A 224 16.20 -25.57 8.56
N ASP A 225 17.21 -24.86 8.05
CA ASP A 225 17.54 -23.49 8.46
C ASP A 225 16.53 -22.46 7.92
N GLU A 226 15.62 -22.05 8.80
CA GLU A 226 14.60 -21.01 8.59
C GLU A 226 15.15 -19.57 8.68
N THR A 227 16.47 -19.37 8.83
CA THR A 227 17.04 -18.01 8.93
C THR A 227 16.76 -17.21 7.66
N SER A 228 16.13 -16.04 7.81
CA SER A 228 15.83 -15.15 6.68
C SER A 228 17.08 -14.68 5.94
N PHE A 229 16.91 -14.44 4.64
CA PHE A 229 17.86 -13.72 3.81
C PHE A 229 17.66 -12.21 3.98
N THR A 230 18.72 -11.43 3.84
CA THR A 230 18.72 -9.97 3.98
C THR A 230 19.51 -9.35 2.86
N SER A 231 19.00 -8.36 2.13
CA SER A 231 19.79 -7.62 1.15
C SER A 231 20.14 -6.20 1.63
N ASP A 232 21.29 -5.62 1.29
CA ASP A 232 21.64 -4.24 1.69
C ASP A 232 20.85 -3.18 0.89
N SER A 233 20.32 -3.56 -0.27
CA SER A 233 19.31 -2.84 -1.05
C SER A 233 17.89 -3.09 -0.50
N ASP A 234 17.79 -4.07 0.39
CA ASP A 234 16.66 -4.42 1.21
C ASP A 234 16.91 -3.79 2.60
N ASP A 235 16.75 -2.47 2.65
CA ASP A 235 15.76 -1.98 3.59
C ASP A 235 14.40 -2.62 3.19
N GLY A 236 14.25 -3.93 3.47
CA GLY A 236 13.03 -4.69 3.27
C GLY A 236 11.91 -4.12 4.11
N PRO A 237 10.68 -4.62 3.96
CA PRO A 237 9.51 -3.99 4.56
C PRO A 237 9.71 -3.83 6.07
N ASN A 238 10.00 -2.58 6.45
CA ASN A 238 9.84 -1.96 7.76
C ASN A 238 9.98 -2.89 8.97
N THR A 239 11.19 -3.03 9.54
CA THR A 239 11.23 -3.18 11.01
C THR A 239 10.69 -1.88 11.58
N CYS A 240 9.49 -2.00 12.13
CA CYS A 240 8.72 -0.87 12.56
C CYS A 240 9.30 -0.29 13.85
N ASP A 241 10.23 0.66 13.75
CA ASP A 241 10.78 1.36 14.93
C ASP A 241 9.74 2.35 15.51
N ASP A 242 8.90 2.92 14.63
CA ASP A 242 7.79 3.78 15.04
C ASP A 242 6.47 3.39 14.36
N THR A 243 5.69 2.56 15.06
CA THR A 243 4.31 2.16 14.67
C THR A 243 3.33 3.32 14.48
N THR A 244 3.73 4.54 14.83
CA THR A 244 2.92 5.76 14.74
C THR A 244 3.49 6.80 13.77
N ALA A 245 4.66 6.54 13.15
CA ALA A 245 5.22 7.42 12.15
C ALA A 245 4.68 7.09 10.75
N CYS A 246 4.36 8.15 10.01
CA CYS A 246 3.75 8.05 8.70
C CYS A 246 4.74 7.66 7.64
N ASN A 247 4.45 6.58 6.92
CA ASN A 247 5.26 6.15 5.79
C ASN A 247 5.24 7.21 4.68
N ASN A 248 6.19 8.13 4.76
CA ASN A 248 6.42 9.22 3.81
C ASN A 248 7.60 8.90 2.88
N GLY A 249 8.07 7.65 2.88
CA GLY A 249 9.28 7.20 2.20
C GLY A 249 10.58 7.35 3.03
N ALA A 250 10.50 7.70 4.31
CA ALA A 250 11.63 7.66 5.25
C ALA A 250 11.77 6.27 5.92
N ILE A 251 13.01 5.92 6.25
CA ILE A 251 13.40 4.65 6.87
C ILE A 251 12.74 4.51 8.26
N GLY A 252 11.99 3.41 8.50
CA GLY A 252 11.47 3.04 9.82
C GLY A 252 10.03 3.46 10.15
N ASP A 253 9.34 4.15 9.22
CA ASP A 253 7.98 4.66 9.39
C ASP A 253 6.95 3.64 8.81
N CYS A 254 6.07 3.09 9.65
CA CYS A 254 5.27 1.90 9.31
C CYS A 254 3.76 2.14 9.27
N GLU A 255 3.28 3.32 9.66
CA GLU A 255 1.87 3.59 9.49
C GLU A 255 1.55 3.90 8.04
N TYR A 256 0.76 3.02 7.41
CA TYR A 256 0.36 3.14 6.02
C TYR A 256 -0.47 4.41 5.78
N LEU A 257 -0.07 5.17 4.76
CA LEU A 257 -0.90 6.22 4.18
C LEU A 257 -1.94 5.59 3.25
N ASN A 258 -3.12 5.28 3.80
CA ASN A 258 -4.17 4.59 3.05
C ASN A 258 -4.95 5.51 2.08
N VAL A 259 -4.61 6.80 2.02
CA VAL A 259 -5.18 7.73 1.04
C VAL A 259 -4.37 7.63 -0.25
N GLY A 260 -4.97 7.07 -1.30
CA GLY A 260 -4.28 6.85 -2.57
C GLY A 260 -4.04 8.13 -3.36
N TRP A 261 -4.94 9.11 -3.25
CA TRP A 261 -4.76 10.44 -3.84
C TRP A 261 -5.64 11.48 -3.15
N GLY A 262 -5.19 12.73 -3.12
CA GLY A 262 -6.01 13.85 -2.69
C GLY A 262 -5.47 15.19 -3.18
N ASN A 263 -6.34 16.20 -3.29
CA ASN A 263 -5.94 17.52 -3.73
C ASN A 263 -6.82 18.65 -3.16
N LEU A 264 -6.23 19.84 -3.07
CA LEU A 264 -6.96 21.08 -3.08
C LEU A 264 -7.53 21.24 -4.49
N GLN A 265 -8.86 21.26 -4.60
CA GLN A 265 -9.52 21.22 -5.90
C GLN A 265 -9.78 22.63 -6.44
N TRP A 266 -10.39 23.51 -5.65
CA TRP A 266 -10.68 24.92 -6.01
C TRP A 266 -11.37 25.63 -4.84
N PRO A 267 -11.28 26.95 -4.64
CA PRO A 267 -10.41 27.88 -5.34
C PRO A 267 -8.94 27.67 -4.99
N TYR A 268 -8.07 28.20 -5.85
CA TYR A 268 -6.63 28.24 -5.65
C TYR A 268 -6.19 29.57 -5.01
N SER A 269 -7.05 30.59 -5.03
CA SER A 269 -6.85 31.82 -4.29
C SER A 269 -8.18 32.46 -3.90
N THR A 270 -8.22 33.15 -2.78
CA THR A 270 -9.41 33.89 -2.32
C THR A 270 -9.02 35.12 -1.48
N THR A 271 -10.00 35.96 -1.17
CA THR A 271 -9.84 37.15 -0.33
C THR A 271 -11.05 37.30 0.57
N VAL A 272 -10.81 37.59 1.85
CA VAL A 272 -11.84 37.72 2.88
C VAL A 272 -11.45 38.83 3.86
N ASP A 273 -12.42 39.42 4.56
CA ASP A 273 -12.12 40.32 5.67
C ASP A 273 -11.81 39.52 6.94
N ALA A 274 -10.94 40.04 7.81
CA ALA A 274 -10.65 39.43 9.10
C ALA A 274 -11.92 39.06 9.88
N GLU A 275 -11.90 37.91 10.56
CA GLU A 275 -13.01 37.33 11.32
C GLU A 275 -14.25 36.91 10.50
N SER A 276 -14.19 36.98 9.17
CA SER A 276 -15.25 36.52 8.28
C SER A 276 -14.95 35.15 7.68
N ASP A 277 -16.00 34.39 7.38
CA ASP A 277 -15.87 33.13 6.66
C ASP A 277 -15.47 33.38 5.20
N SER A 278 -14.51 32.60 4.71
CA SER A 278 -14.18 32.55 3.29
C SER A 278 -15.35 32.05 2.45
N GLU A 279 -15.21 32.13 1.13
CA GLU A 279 -16.00 31.27 0.24
C GLU A 279 -15.75 29.79 0.54
N THR A 280 -16.63 28.93 0.03
CA THR A 280 -16.45 27.48 0.16
C THR A 280 -15.22 27.04 -0.63
N ILE A 281 -14.29 26.39 0.04
CA ILE A 281 -13.08 25.81 -0.54
C ILE A 281 -13.27 24.32 -0.64
N TYR A 282 -12.98 23.76 -1.80
CA TYR A 282 -13.22 22.37 -2.14
C TYR A 282 -11.92 21.59 -2.26
N GLY A 283 -11.94 20.37 -1.76
CA GLY A 283 -10.91 19.37 -1.99
C GLY A 283 -11.51 18.12 -2.62
N ARG A 284 -10.66 17.22 -3.11
CA ARG A 284 -11.09 15.88 -3.50
C ARG A 284 -10.15 14.84 -2.96
N VAL A 285 -10.70 13.66 -2.72
CA VAL A 285 -9.96 12.54 -2.16
C VAL A 285 -10.36 11.26 -2.86
N TYR A 286 -9.36 10.43 -3.09
CA TYR A 286 -9.46 9.06 -3.54
C TYR A 286 -8.92 8.13 -2.45
N VAL A 287 -9.77 7.22 -2.01
CA VAL A 287 -9.39 6.07 -1.21
C VAL A 287 -9.95 4.86 -1.92
N ASP A 288 -9.06 3.92 -2.26
CA ASP A 288 -9.42 2.77 -3.08
C ASP A 288 -10.54 1.95 -2.42
N GLY A 289 -11.59 1.63 -3.19
CA GLY A 289 -12.78 0.93 -2.72
C GLY A 289 -13.67 1.68 -1.72
N VAL A 290 -13.33 2.93 -1.34
CA VAL A 290 -14.01 3.70 -0.28
C VAL A 290 -14.68 4.95 -0.83
N THR A 291 -13.98 5.73 -1.66
CA THR A 291 -14.51 6.94 -2.30
C THR A 291 -15.19 6.61 -3.64
N GLY A 292 -16.01 7.51 -4.16
CA GLY A 292 -16.68 7.34 -5.46
C GLY A 292 -18.16 6.98 -5.36
N SER A 293 -18.72 6.98 -4.15
CA SER A 293 -20.16 6.79 -3.92
C SER A 293 -20.91 8.11 -3.74
N GLY A 294 -20.21 9.21 -3.42
CA GLY A 294 -20.81 10.52 -3.16
C GLY A 294 -21.60 10.58 -1.85
N THR A 295 -21.69 9.49 -1.12
CA THR A 295 -22.42 9.40 0.14
C THR A 295 -21.45 9.43 1.30
N SER A 296 -20.89 10.62 1.54
CA SER A 296 -20.40 11.12 2.82
C SER A 296 -19.10 10.56 3.41
N THR A 297 -18.54 11.35 4.33
CA THR A 297 -17.48 10.99 5.30
C THR A 297 -17.86 9.83 6.25
N ASP A 298 -19.08 9.26 6.16
CA ASP A 298 -19.50 8.09 6.95
C ASP A 298 -18.79 6.78 6.52
N ASN A 299 -18.01 6.82 5.44
CA ASN A 299 -17.13 5.72 5.05
C ASN A 299 -15.78 5.71 5.81
N GLY A 300 -15.55 6.64 6.74
CA GLY A 300 -14.35 6.67 7.61
C GLY A 300 -13.20 7.56 7.11
N VAL A 301 -13.38 8.28 6.00
CA VAL A 301 -12.41 9.28 5.50
C VAL A 301 -12.56 10.57 6.29
N VAL A 302 -11.47 11.06 6.88
CA VAL A 302 -11.43 12.36 7.56
C VAL A 302 -10.70 13.34 6.66
N ALA A 303 -11.33 14.49 6.38
CA ALA A 303 -10.76 15.57 5.62
C ALA A 303 -10.75 16.86 6.44
N GLU A 304 -9.67 17.62 6.37
CA GLU A 304 -9.57 18.92 7.03
C GLU A 304 -8.99 19.95 6.07
N LEU A 305 -9.54 21.15 6.10
CA LEU A 305 -9.01 22.33 5.41
C LEU A 305 -8.18 23.11 6.43
N GLY A 306 -6.93 23.45 6.07
CA GLY A 306 -6.04 24.16 6.98
C GLY A 306 -5.34 25.33 6.35
N TYR A 307 -4.85 26.22 7.20
CA TYR A 307 -4.06 27.38 6.79
C TYR A 307 -2.85 27.62 7.70
N GLY A 308 -1.80 28.17 7.11
CA GLY A 308 -0.56 28.55 7.78
C GLY A 308 0.03 29.84 7.19
N THR A 309 1.12 30.31 7.78
CA THR A 309 1.80 31.55 7.33
C THR A 309 2.22 31.44 5.86
N ASP A 310 2.21 32.55 5.14
CA ASP A 310 2.67 32.60 3.74
C ASP A 310 4.08 31.99 3.56
N GLY A 311 4.23 31.11 2.58
CA GLY A 311 5.44 30.36 2.26
C GLY A 311 5.76 29.17 3.18
N SER A 312 4.93 28.87 4.20
CA SER A 312 5.14 27.69 5.06
C SER A 312 4.71 26.39 4.37
N THR A 313 5.30 25.29 4.81
CA THR A 313 4.88 23.94 4.45
C THR A 313 3.72 23.50 5.33
N ALA A 314 2.74 22.79 4.78
CA ALA A 314 1.62 22.25 5.56
C ALA A 314 2.11 21.16 6.52
N ASP A 315 1.77 21.31 7.80
CA ASP A 315 2.11 20.38 8.87
C ASP A 315 1.07 20.47 10.01
N ASP A 316 1.32 19.80 11.15
CA ASP A 316 0.43 19.83 12.30
C ASP A 316 0.40 21.16 13.07
N THR A 317 1.30 22.12 12.76
CA THR A 317 1.32 23.44 13.41
C THR A 317 0.34 24.42 12.76
N TRP A 318 -0.18 24.09 11.58
CA TRP A 318 -1.23 24.85 10.91
C TRP A 318 -2.55 24.78 11.68
N THR A 319 -3.44 25.73 11.43
CA THR A 319 -4.80 25.70 11.96
C THR A 319 -5.68 24.88 11.01
N TRP A 320 -6.29 23.80 11.50
CA TRP A 320 -7.12 22.89 10.73
C TRP A 320 -8.58 22.96 11.16
N VAL A 321 -9.49 22.94 10.18
CA VAL A 321 -10.94 22.84 10.38
C VAL A 321 -11.49 21.62 9.65
N SER A 322 -12.43 20.92 10.28
CA SER A 322 -13.05 19.74 9.67
C SER A 322 -13.80 20.12 8.39
N ALA A 323 -13.64 19.30 7.36
CA ALA A 323 -14.36 19.40 6.11
C ALA A 323 -15.37 18.26 5.97
N SER A 324 -16.45 18.53 5.25
CA SER A 324 -17.52 17.58 5.03
C SER A 324 -17.64 17.28 3.54
N ALA A 325 -17.93 16.02 3.21
CA ALA A 325 -18.32 15.65 1.85
C ALA A 325 -19.55 16.48 1.40
N ASP A 326 -19.51 17.01 0.19
CA ASP A 326 -20.59 17.87 -0.34
C ASP A 326 -21.63 17.13 -1.19
N GLY A 327 -21.46 15.83 -1.39
CA GLY A 327 -22.33 14.97 -2.18
C GLY A 327 -21.93 14.84 -3.65
N THR A 328 -20.88 15.52 -4.09
CA THR A 328 -20.39 15.47 -5.47
C THR A 328 -19.30 14.41 -5.64
N VAL A 329 -19.35 13.70 -6.78
CA VAL A 329 -18.36 12.71 -7.19
C VAL A 329 -17.81 13.09 -8.56
N ASP A 330 -16.48 13.02 -8.71
CA ASP A 330 -15.81 13.13 -10.01
C ASP A 330 -14.99 11.87 -10.28
N GLY A 331 -15.46 11.04 -11.22
CA GLY A 331 -14.93 9.69 -11.40
C GLY A 331 -15.13 8.85 -10.14
N ASN A 332 -14.03 8.49 -9.47
CA ASN A 332 -14.04 7.75 -8.20
C ASN A 332 -13.66 8.62 -6.99
N ASN A 333 -13.55 9.94 -7.19
CA ASN A 333 -13.10 10.87 -6.15
C ASN A 333 -14.32 11.51 -5.48
N ASP A 334 -14.34 11.51 -4.15
CA ASP A 334 -15.35 12.24 -3.39
C ASP A 334 -14.89 13.69 -3.20
N GLN A 335 -15.81 14.64 -3.39
CA GLN A 335 -15.57 16.05 -3.12
C GLN A 335 -15.91 16.39 -1.67
N VAL A 336 -15.00 17.13 -1.03
CA VAL A 336 -15.18 17.68 0.31
C VAL A 336 -15.15 19.21 0.27
N SER A 337 -15.77 19.84 1.26
CA SER A 337 -15.86 21.29 1.34
C SER A 337 -15.77 21.79 2.79
N ALA A 338 -15.16 22.97 2.95
CA ALA A 338 -15.05 23.70 4.20
C ALA A 338 -14.84 25.19 3.92
N LYS A 339 -14.79 25.99 4.98
CA LYS A 339 -14.48 27.43 4.93
C LYS A 339 -13.43 27.76 5.98
N LEU A 340 -12.62 28.78 5.69
CA LEU A 340 -11.66 29.33 6.64
C LEU A 340 -12.25 30.57 7.32
N ASN A 341 -11.92 30.76 8.60
CA ASN A 341 -12.19 31.99 9.33
C ASN A 341 -10.89 32.39 10.03
N ILE A 342 -10.30 33.51 9.61
CA ILE A 342 -8.96 33.94 10.05
C ILE A 342 -9.10 35.32 10.69
N ALA A 343 -8.67 35.45 11.95
CA ALA A 343 -8.82 36.67 12.73
C ALA A 343 -7.85 37.78 12.30
N ASP A 344 -6.60 37.43 12.01
CA ASP A 344 -5.56 38.40 11.74
C ASP A 344 -5.39 38.68 10.24
N ALA A 345 -5.32 39.97 9.90
CA ALA A 345 -5.05 40.42 8.55
C ALA A 345 -3.67 39.97 8.06
N GLY A 346 -3.57 39.60 6.79
CA GLY A 346 -2.33 39.12 6.20
C GLY A 346 -2.56 38.20 5.01
N THR A 347 -1.48 37.61 4.51
CA THR A 347 -1.51 36.56 3.49
C THR A 347 -1.18 35.22 4.14
N TYR A 348 -1.94 34.19 3.78
CA TYR A 348 -1.76 32.83 4.29
C TYR A 348 -1.82 31.83 3.14
N ASN A 349 -1.14 30.70 3.30
CA ASN A 349 -1.35 29.54 2.44
C ASN A 349 -2.38 28.60 3.03
N TYR A 350 -3.13 27.90 2.17
CA TYR A 350 -4.09 26.88 2.60
C TYR A 350 -4.05 25.63 1.72
N THR A 351 -4.44 24.51 2.30
CA THR A 351 -4.56 23.22 1.61
C THR A 351 -5.48 22.28 2.38
N TYR A 352 -5.73 21.10 1.82
CA TYR A 352 -6.43 20.02 2.49
C TYR A 352 -5.45 19.00 3.06
N ARG A 353 -5.87 18.31 4.12
CA ARG A 353 -5.30 17.04 4.53
C ARG A 353 -6.36 15.96 4.66
N TYR A 354 -5.98 14.72 4.38
CA TYR A 354 -6.86 13.55 4.34
C TYR A 354 -6.27 12.39 5.10
N ARG A 355 -7.09 11.59 5.77
CA ARG A 355 -6.68 10.30 6.33
C ARG A 355 -7.81 9.29 6.29
N TYR A 356 -7.45 8.02 6.28
CA TYR A 356 -8.40 6.91 6.27
C TYR A 356 -7.82 5.71 7.02
N ASN A 357 -8.50 5.24 8.07
CA ASN A 357 -8.05 4.11 8.90
C ASN A 357 -6.54 4.15 9.27
N SER A 358 -6.02 5.37 9.42
CA SER A 358 -4.65 5.67 9.82
C SER A 358 -4.65 6.99 10.58
N SER A 359 -3.65 7.19 11.42
CA SER A 359 -3.31 8.44 12.07
C SER A 359 -2.60 9.41 11.11
N CYS A 360 -2.11 8.88 9.98
CA CYS A 360 -1.33 9.60 8.99
C CYS A 360 -2.11 10.45 8.00
N TRP A 361 -1.61 11.67 7.81
CA TRP A 361 -2.19 12.67 6.93
C TRP A 361 -1.54 12.69 5.56
N TYR A 362 -2.36 12.57 4.52
CA TYR A 362 -2.02 12.93 3.15
C TYR A 362 -2.30 14.42 2.95
N TYR A 363 -1.32 15.21 2.53
CA TYR A 363 -1.50 16.64 2.24
C TYR A 363 -1.84 16.87 0.76
N GLY A 364 -3.05 17.34 0.51
CA GLY A 364 -3.63 17.52 -0.82
C GLY A 364 -3.24 18.83 -1.48
N HIS A 365 -2.09 18.88 -2.14
CA HIS A 365 -1.70 20.06 -2.91
C HIS A 365 -2.56 20.23 -4.18
N ALA A 366 -2.74 21.47 -4.63
CA ALA A 366 -3.31 21.72 -5.95
C ALA A 366 -2.23 21.46 -7.02
N THR A 367 -2.65 21.19 -8.24
CA THR A 367 -1.75 20.90 -9.37
C THR A 367 -2.11 21.77 -10.56
N ASP A 368 -1.11 22.37 -11.21
CA ASP A 368 -1.32 23.16 -12.43
C ASP A 368 -1.43 22.28 -13.68
N GLU A 369 -1.65 22.90 -14.85
CA GLU A 369 -1.77 22.18 -16.13
C GLU A 369 -0.48 21.48 -16.58
N TRP A 370 0.66 21.75 -15.92
CA TRP A 370 1.96 21.16 -16.19
C TRP A 370 2.39 20.13 -15.14
N GLY A 371 1.56 19.88 -14.13
CA GLY A 371 1.85 18.92 -13.07
C GLY A 371 2.62 19.49 -11.88
N ASN A 372 2.87 20.80 -11.81
CA ASN A 372 3.52 21.40 -10.64
C ASN A 372 2.52 21.54 -9.50
N THR A 373 2.94 21.17 -8.29
CA THR A 373 2.09 21.26 -7.10
C THR A 373 2.28 22.59 -6.38
N PHE A 374 1.20 23.11 -5.81
CA PHE A 374 1.20 24.37 -5.06
C PHE A 374 0.09 24.40 -3.99
N LEU A 375 0.23 25.34 -3.05
CA LEU A 375 -0.76 25.62 -2.01
C LEU A 375 -1.69 26.76 -2.44
N GLY A 376 -2.93 26.75 -1.96
CA GLY A 376 -3.84 27.87 -2.14
C GLY A 376 -3.37 29.11 -1.39
N THR A 377 -3.86 30.29 -1.78
CA THR A 377 -3.53 31.56 -1.11
C THR A 377 -4.78 32.32 -0.68
N VAL A 378 -4.88 32.71 0.59
CA VAL A 378 -5.94 33.59 1.09
C VAL A 378 -5.35 34.91 1.57
N THR A 379 -5.91 36.01 1.06
CA THR A 379 -5.63 37.36 1.57
C THR A 379 -6.72 37.77 2.55
N VAL A 380 -6.33 38.06 3.78
CA VAL A 380 -7.22 38.51 4.85
C VAL A 380 -7.05 40.02 5.00
N ASN A 381 -8.08 40.79 4.64
CA ASN A 381 -8.06 42.24 4.76
C ASN A 381 -8.20 42.64 6.23
N ALA A 382 -7.46 43.68 6.63
CA ALA A 382 -7.67 44.30 7.92
C ALA A 382 -9.07 44.90 8.02
N LEU A 383 -9.74 44.67 9.15
CA LEU A 383 -10.98 45.37 9.46
C LEU A 383 -10.71 46.88 9.46
N ALA A 384 -11.43 47.59 8.60
CA ALA A 384 -11.39 49.03 8.59
C ALA A 384 -12.04 49.55 9.88
N THR A 385 -11.21 50.09 10.78
CA THR A 385 -11.73 50.84 11.93
C THR A 385 -12.04 52.25 11.46
N TYR A 386 -13.31 52.63 11.45
CA TYR A 386 -13.73 54.01 11.17
C TYR A 386 -13.83 54.77 12.49
N ALA A 387 -13.00 55.80 12.65
CA ALA A 387 -13.25 56.82 13.64
C ALA A 387 -14.49 57.61 13.20
N VAL A 388 -15.63 57.37 13.86
CA VAL A 388 -16.84 58.17 13.66
C VAL A 388 -16.76 59.35 14.61
N THR A 389 -16.44 60.52 14.07
CA THR A 389 -16.53 61.78 14.82
C THR A 389 -17.90 62.39 14.60
N PHE A 390 -18.59 62.74 15.68
CA PHE A 390 -19.81 63.54 15.61
C PHE A 390 -19.46 64.99 15.88
N ASN A 391 -19.79 65.88 14.96
CA ASN A 391 -19.64 67.32 15.14
C ASN A 391 -21.02 67.97 15.17
N VAL A 392 -21.30 68.72 16.23
CA VAL A 392 -22.54 69.50 16.36
C VAL A 392 -22.18 70.98 16.44
N ASP A 393 -22.52 71.73 15.39
CA ASP A 393 -22.35 73.19 15.34
C ASP A 393 -23.48 73.89 16.10
N MET A 394 -23.10 74.57 17.18
CA MET A 394 -24.01 75.31 18.06
C MET A 394 -23.84 76.83 17.98
N ASN A 395 -23.10 77.34 16.99
CA ASN A 395 -22.77 78.78 16.86
C ASN A 395 -23.98 79.73 16.83
N TYR A 396 -25.18 79.21 16.51
CA TYR A 396 -26.43 79.98 16.45
C TYR A 396 -27.50 79.48 17.44
N ARG A 397 -27.07 78.85 18.53
CA ARG A 397 -27.92 78.28 19.58
C ARG A 397 -27.42 78.69 20.96
N THR A 398 -28.31 78.61 21.96
CA THR A 398 -27.92 78.73 23.37
C THR A 398 -27.71 77.32 23.92
N VAL A 399 -26.50 77.03 24.42
CA VAL A 399 -26.18 75.76 25.10
C VAL A 399 -26.55 75.90 26.59
N SER A 400 -27.16 74.87 27.19
CA SER A 400 -27.48 74.87 28.63
C SER A 400 -26.24 74.62 29.48
N ASP A 401 -26.30 74.90 30.78
CA ASP A 401 -25.19 74.67 31.73
C ASP A 401 -24.75 73.19 31.81
N THR A 402 -25.59 72.28 31.31
CA THR A 402 -25.32 70.84 31.24
C THR A 402 -24.57 70.40 29.98
N GLY A 403 -24.34 71.28 28.99
CA GLY A 403 -23.54 70.97 27.80
C GLY A 403 -24.30 70.35 26.62
N VAL A 404 -23.54 69.69 25.73
CA VAL A 404 -24.03 68.97 24.54
C VAL A 404 -23.65 67.50 24.68
N ASP A 405 -24.65 66.62 24.58
CA ASP A 405 -24.47 65.18 24.86
C ASP A 405 -24.89 64.33 23.66
N LEU A 406 -24.14 63.24 23.42
CA LEU A 406 -24.52 62.21 22.45
C LEU A 406 -25.07 60.97 23.18
N PHE A 407 -26.26 60.50 22.78
CA PHE A 407 -26.93 59.35 23.37
C PHE A 407 -26.93 58.13 22.45
N GLY A 408 -26.56 56.96 22.98
CA GLY A 408 -26.59 55.67 22.28
C GLY A 408 -27.91 54.90 22.45
N PRO A 409 -28.08 53.76 21.73
CA PRO A 409 -29.31 52.96 21.70
C PRO A 409 -29.66 52.26 23.04
N SER A 410 -28.74 52.21 24.01
CA SER A 410 -28.94 51.61 25.34
C SER A 410 -29.63 52.51 26.37
N GLY A 411 -30.08 53.71 25.98
CA GLY A 411 -30.85 54.64 26.82
C GLY A 411 -30.06 55.84 27.33
N PHE A 412 -30.76 56.78 27.99
CA PHE A 412 -30.22 58.08 28.45
C PHE A 412 -29.15 57.99 29.55
N SER A 413 -28.81 56.79 30.05
CA SER A 413 -27.88 56.61 31.18
C SER A 413 -26.41 56.44 30.76
N THR A 414 -26.10 56.37 29.47
CA THR A 414 -24.73 56.19 28.94
C THR A 414 -24.36 57.30 27.95
N ALA A 415 -24.70 58.55 28.27
CA ALA A 415 -24.30 59.70 27.47
C ALA A 415 -22.79 59.86 27.46
N ILE A 416 -22.23 60.29 26.32
CA ILE A 416 -20.85 60.76 26.22
C ILE A 416 -20.91 62.27 26.05
N ASP A 417 -20.26 63.00 26.95
CA ASP A 417 -20.11 64.45 26.87
C ASP A 417 -19.33 64.80 25.60
N MET A 418 -19.90 65.67 24.76
CA MET A 418 -19.18 66.23 23.61
C MET A 418 -18.41 67.48 24.06
N ILE A 419 -17.18 67.65 23.59
CA ILE A 419 -16.25 68.69 24.07
C ILE A 419 -15.99 69.72 22.96
N ASP A 420 -15.96 71.00 23.34
CA ASP A 420 -15.52 72.13 22.51
C ASP A 420 -14.16 72.64 23.04
N ASP A 421 -13.09 71.87 22.73
CA ASP A 421 -11.75 72.12 23.27
C ASP A 421 -11.11 73.42 22.76
N ASN A 422 -11.56 73.92 21.60
CA ASN A 422 -11.01 75.10 20.94
C ASN A 422 -11.93 76.35 21.06
N ALA A 423 -13.09 76.21 21.71
CA ALA A 423 -14.09 77.25 21.93
C ALA A 423 -14.60 77.88 20.62
N ASP A 424 -14.75 77.10 19.56
CA ASP A 424 -15.23 77.55 18.25
C ASP A 424 -16.73 77.30 18.02
N GLY A 425 -17.42 76.74 19.02
CA GLY A 425 -18.84 76.43 18.98
C GLY A 425 -19.18 75.09 18.30
N VAL A 426 -18.18 74.30 17.92
CA VAL A 426 -18.34 72.94 17.40
C VAL A 426 -17.96 71.93 18.49
N TYR A 427 -18.95 71.18 18.95
CA TYR A 427 -18.75 70.13 19.95
C TYR A 427 -18.43 68.82 19.23
N SER A 428 -17.43 68.07 19.73
CA SER A 428 -16.94 66.82 19.12
C SER A 428 -16.75 65.67 20.13
N VAL A 429 -16.84 64.44 19.63
CA VAL A 429 -16.52 63.18 20.33
C VAL A 429 -15.89 62.19 19.37
#